data_AF-A0AA40BD66-F1
#
_entry.id   AF-A0AA40BD66-F1
#
_cell.length_a   1.000
_cell.length_b   1.000
_cell.length_c   1.000
_cell.angle_alpha   90.00
_cell.angle_beta   90.00
_cell.angle_gamma   90.00
#
_symmetry.space_group_name_H-M   'P 1'
#
loop_
_entity.id
_entity.type
_entity.pdbx_description
1 polymer ?
#
loop_
_entity_poly.entity_id
_entity_poly.type
_entity_poly.pdbx_seq_one_letter_code
_entity_poly.pdbx_strand_id
1 'polypeptide(L)' 'MNGLDLVKMLVENGADVGAKGPEGYSALHAAVSKGSKEIVNLLLRYGADPNAKDI' A
#
# COMPACT_ATOMS: atom_id res chain seq x y z
N MET A 1 -5.00 -11.93 13.57
CA MET A 1 -4.19 -11.24 12.55
C MET A 1 -5.10 -10.23 11.86
N ASN A 2 -4.81 -8.94 11.99
CA ASN A 2 -5.62 -7.88 11.38
C ASN A 2 -5.02 -7.46 10.01
N GLY A 3 -5.66 -6.51 9.32
CA GLY A 3 -5.20 -6.06 7.99
C GLY A 3 -3.79 -5.47 8.00
N LEU A 4 -3.39 -4.79 9.09
CA LEU A 4 -2.04 -4.24 9.23
C LEU A 4 -0.98 -5.34 9.32
N ASP A 5 -1.23 -6.38 10.13
CA ASP A 5 -0.32 -7.53 10.26
C ASP A 5 -0.10 -8.24 8.92
N LEU A 6 -1.17 -8.39 8.13
CA LEU A 6 -1.12 -9.00 6.80
C LEU A 6 -0.29 -8.17 5.81
N VAL A 7 -0.54 -6.86 5.73
CA VAL A 7 0.23 -5.98 4.84
C VAL A 7 1.70 -5.98 5.25
N LYS A 8 1.99 -5.96 6.57
CA LYS A 8 3.36 -6.03 7.09
C LYS A 8 4.06 -7.32 6.68
N MET A 9 3.39 -8.47 6.82
CA MET A 9 3.94 -9.76 6.39
C MET A 9 4.27 -9.76 4.89
N LEU A 10 3.40 -9.21 4.05
CA LEU A 10 3.62 -9.17 2.60
C LEU A 10 4.86 -8.33 2.24
N VAL A 11 4.97 -7.11 2.76
CA VAL A 11 6.12 -6.23 2.45
C VAL A 11 7.43 -6.77 3.03
N GLU A 12 7.40 -7.41 4.20
CA GLU A 12 8.57 -8.06 4.79
C GLU A 12 9.03 -9.30 3.99
N ASN A 13 8.13 -9.93 3.23
CA ASN A 13 8.44 -11.03 2.32
C ASN A 13 8.73 -10.57 0.88
N GLY A 14 8.97 -9.27 0.67
CA GLY A 14 9.41 -8.73 -0.63
C GLY A 14 8.29 -8.46 -1.63
N ALA A 15 7.05 -8.30 -1.17
CA ALA A 15 5.98 -7.80 -2.04
C ALA A 15 6.34 -6.41 -2.59
N ASP A 16 6.11 -6.21 -3.89
CA ASP A 16 6.34 -4.93 -4.56
C ASP A 16 5.28 -3.90 -4.15
N VAL A 17 5.66 -2.94 -3.31
CA VAL A 17 4.78 -1.85 -2.86
C VAL A 17 4.46 -0.82 -3.94
N GLY A 18 5.23 -0.81 -5.04
CA GLY A 18 5.01 0.03 -6.20
C GLY A 18 4.07 -0.60 -7.24
N ALA A 19 3.69 -1.87 -7.06
CA ALA A 19 2.79 -2.56 -7.96
C ALA A 19 1.44 -1.82 -8.07
N LYS A 20 0.99 -1.66 -9.32
CA LYS A 20 -0.31 -1.05 -9.63
C LYS A 20 -1.25 -2.11 -10.16
N GLY A 21 -2.49 -2.06 -9.67
CA GLY A 21 -3.59 -2.82 -10.23
C GLY A 21 -4.12 -2.21 -11.52
N PRO A 22 -5.31 -2.66 -11.96
CA PRO A 22 -6.03 -2.05 -13.06
C PRO A 22 -6.18 -0.53 -12.87
N GLU A 23 -6.16 0.21 -13.97
CA GLU A 23 -6.31 1.69 -13.98
C GLU A 23 -5.22 2.42 -13.18
N GLY A 24 -4.08 1.79 -12.91
CA GLY A 24 -3.01 2.42 -12.12
C GLY A 24 -3.31 2.51 -10.62
N TYR A 25 -4.36 1.83 -10.13
CA TYR A 25 -4.76 1.86 -8.73
C TYR A 25 -3.68 1.22 -7.83
N SER A 26 -3.22 1.95 -6.81
CA SER A 26 -2.06 1.56 -5.99
C SER A 26 -2.52 1.09 -4.61
N ALA A 27 -1.61 0.45 -3.87
CA ALA A 27 -1.84 0.10 -2.49
C ALA A 27 -2.17 1.33 -1.61
N LEU A 28 -1.60 2.51 -1.92
CA LEU A 28 -1.91 3.76 -1.22
C LEU A 28 -3.32 4.26 -1.52
N HIS A 29 -3.81 4.15 -2.77
CA HIS A 29 -5.20 4.48 -3.09
C HIS A 29 -6.18 3.66 -2.24
N ALA A 30 -5.93 2.35 -2.13
CA ALA A 30 -6.73 1.45 -1.30
C ALA A 30 -6.68 1.83 0.18
N ALA A 31 -5.48 2.08 0.72
CA ALA A 31 -5.29 2.41 2.13
C ALA A 31 -5.98 3.72 2.53
N VAL A 32 -5.90 4.75 1.66
CA VAL A 32 -6.57 6.04 1.85
C VAL A 32 -8.08 5.89 1.74
N SER A 33 -8.59 5.17 0.74
CA SER A 33 -10.04 4.91 0.59
C SER A 33 -10.64 4.18 1.81
N LYS A 34 -9.85 3.33 2.48
CA LYS A 34 -10.24 2.66 3.73
C LYS A 34 -9.97 3.48 5.00
N GLY A 35 -9.40 4.68 4.90
CA GLY A 35 -9.07 5.52 6.06
C GLY A 35 -8.00 4.91 6.98
N SER A 36 -7.21 3.95 6.50
CA SER A 36 -6.28 3.17 7.32
C SER A 36 -4.93 3.88 7.45
N LYS A 37 -4.84 4.85 8.36
CA LYS A 37 -3.61 5.64 8.62
C LYS A 37 -2.36 4.77 8.86
N GLU A 38 -2.52 3.66 9.56
CA GLU A 38 -1.42 2.75 9.88
C GLU A 38 -0.87 2.07 8.62
N ILE A 39 -1.75 1.62 7.72
CA ILE A 39 -1.38 1.00 6.45
C ILE A 39 -0.75 2.05 5.52
N VAL A 40 -1.27 3.28 5.48
CA VAL A 40 -0.65 4.38 4.73
C VAL A 40 0.80 4.60 5.18
N ASN A 41 1.03 4.74 6.49
CA ASN A 41 2.37 4.93 7.03
C ASN A 41 3.30 3.75 6.74
N LEU A 42 2.79 2.52 6.81
CA LEU A 42 3.55 1.32 6.50
C LEU A 42 4.00 1.32 5.03
N LEU A 43 3.07 1.53 4.09
CA LEU A 43 3.40 1.55 2.66
C LEU A 43 4.41 2.64 2.30
N LEU A 44 4.27 3.85 2.86
CA LEU A 44 5.23 4.94 2.66
C LEU A 44 6.62 4.59 3.19
N ARG A 45 6.70 3.95 4.37
CA ARG A 45 7.97 3.51 4.96
C ARG A 45 8.70 2.49 4.08
N TYR A 46 7.95 1.67 3.34
CA TYR A 46 8.50 0.68 2.42
C TYR A 46 8.71 1.20 1.00
N GLY A 47 8.50 2.51 0.74
CA GLY A 47 8.86 3.14 -0.53
C GLY A 47 7.72 3.24 -1.55
N ALA A 48 6.46 3.08 -1.14
CA ALA A 48 5.34 3.39 -2.02
C ALA A 48 5.36 4.87 -2.44
N ASP A 49 5.17 5.15 -3.73
CA ASP A 49 5.17 6.51 -4.26
C ASP A 49 3.91 7.28 -3.81
N PRO A 50 4.04 8.34 -2.98
CA PRO A 50 2.90 9.14 -2.54
C PRO A 50 2.21 9.89 -3.69
N ASN A 51 2.88 10.04 -4.84
CA ASN A 51 2.34 10.69 -6.03
C ASN A 51 1.88 9.69 -7.10
N ALA A 52 1.75 8.41 -6.74
CA ALA A 52 1.28 7.39 -7.66
C ALA A 52 -0.10 7.78 -8.21
N LYS A 53 -0.17 8.02 -9.52
CA LYS A 53 -1.42 8.33 -10.22
C LYS A 53 -2.10 7.07 -10.73
N ASP A 54 -3.42 7.08 -10.69
CA ASP A 54 -4.29 6.28 -11.55
C ASP A 54 -4.25 6.81 -13.00
N ILE A 55 -4.92 6.10 -13.92
CA ILE A 55 -4.98 6.37 -15.36
C ILE A 55 -6.25 7.14 -15.71
#